data_AF-Q8VVF2-F1
#
_entry.id   AF-Q8VVF2-F1
#
_cell.length_a   1.000
_cell.length_b   1.000
_cell.length_c   1.000
_cell.angle_alpha   90.00
_cell.angle_beta   90.00
_cell.angle_gamma   90.00
#
_symmetry.space_group_name_H-M   'P 1'
#
loop_
_entity.id
_entity.type
_entity.pdbx_description
1 polymer ?
#
loop_
_entity_poly.entity_id
_entity_poly.type
_entity_poly.pdbx_seq_one_letter_code
_entity_poly.pdbx_strand_id
1 'polypeptide(L)'
;QCTNFLANYPNWKIVYCDSTSSAMDTVAKHNQPNVAAIGNKDGGELYGLQVLEHNFANQKENITRFIILARKAVEVSDQIPAKTTILMKTGQQAGALVDALLILRNHDIVMTKLESRPIHGNPW
;
A
#
# COMPACT_ATOMS: atom_id res chain seq x y z
N GLN A 1 -8.95 9.73 1.55
CA GLN A 1 -7.70 10.42 1.97
C GLN A 1 -7.65 11.89 1.56
N CYS A 2 -8.73 12.49 1.01
CA CYS A 2 -8.75 13.88 0.55
C CYS A 2 -9.97 14.66 1.09
N THR A 3 -10.52 14.24 2.23
CA THR A 3 -11.78 14.81 2.77
C THR A 3 -11.66 16.29 3.10
N ASN A 4 -10.49 16.76 3.54
CA ASN A 4 -10.29 18.17 3.90
C ASN A 4 -10.38 19.07 2.68
N PHE A 5 -9.85 18.63 1.53
CA PHE A 5 -9.99 19.33 0.26
C PHE A 5 -11.44 19.33 -0.23
N LEU A 6 -12.10 18.18 -0.20
CA LEU A 6 -13.48 18.03 -0.65
C LEU A 6 -14.47 18.83 0.20
N ALA A 7 -14.19 19.05 1.48
CA ALA A 7 -15.01 19.87 2.37
C ALA A 7 -15.12 21.35 1.92
N ASN A 8 -14.15 21.85 1.15
CA ASN A 8 -14.20 23.20 0.59
C ASN A 8 -15.22 23.33 -0.57
N TYR A 9 -15.74 22.21 -1.07
CA TYR A 9 -16.66 22.16 -2.21
C TYR A 9 -17.90 21.32 -1.87
N PRO A 10 -18.77 21.79 -0.95
CA PRO A 10 -19.92 21.01 -0.46
C PRO A 10 -20.96 20.68 -1.54
N ASN A 11 -20.95 21.42 -2.65
CA ASN A 11 -21.87 21.22 -3.77
C ASN A 11 -21.39 20.16 -4.78
N TRP A 12 -20.16 19.64 -4.63
CA TRP A 12 -19.65 18.60 -5.54
C TRP A 12 -20.28 17.24 -5.23
N LYS A 13 -20.76 16.57 -6.27
CA LYS A 13 -21.25 15.20 -6.15
C LYS A 13 -20.08 14.22 -6.16
N ILE A 14 -19.91 13.48 -5.07
CA ILE A 14 -18.90 12.41 -4.98
C ILE A 14 -19.46 11.13 -5.61
N VAL A 15 -18.73 10.58 -6.58
CA VAL A 15 -19.03 9.29 -7.21
C VAL A 15 -17.91 8.33 -6.83
N TYR A 16 -18.26 7.20 -6.22
CA TYR A 16 -17.30 6.15 -5.88
C TYR A 16 -17.04 5.28 -7.11
N CYS A 17 -15.76 4.92 -7.32
CA CYS A 17 -15.29 4.10 -8.43
C CYS A 17 -14.45 2.95 -7.88
N ASP A 18 -14.27 1.90 -8.70
CA ASP A 18 -13.53 0.69 -8.30
C ASP A 18 -12.03 0.95 -8.04
N SER A 19 -11.47 1.94 -8.71
CA SER A 19 -10.06 2.35 -8.56
C SER A 19 -9.85 3.79 -9.02
N THR A 20 -8.70 4.37 -8.66
CA THR A 20 -8.28 5.69 -9.15
C THR A 20 -8.12 5.72 -10.67
N SER A 21 -7.60 4.65 -11.27
CA SER A 21 -7.48 4.51 -12.73
C SER A 21 -8.85 4.36 -13.42
N SER A 22 -9.80 3.63 -12.81
CA SER A 22 -11.18 3.54 -13.33
C SER A 22 -11.88 4.91 -13.32
N ALA A 23 -11.65 5.72 -12.27
CA ALA A 23 -12.15 7.10 -12.23
C ALA A 23 -11.54 7.96 -13.35
N MET A 24 -10.23 7.86 -13.60
CA MET A 24 -9.55 8.58 -14.69
C MET A 24 -10.09 8.18 -16.07
N ASP A 25 -10.20 6.87 -16.34
CA ASP A 25 -10.77 6.34 -17.59
C ASP A 25 -12.20 6.84 -17.81
N THR A 26 -13.01 6.87 -16.74
CA THR A 26 -14.38 7.39 -16.77
C THR A 26 -14.43 8.86 -17.15
N VAL A 27 -13.57 9.69 -16.54
CA VAL A 27 -13.47 11.14 -16.87
C VAL A 27 -13.03 11.34 -18.31
N ALA A 28 -12.00 10.62 -18.75
CA ALA A 28 -11.49 10.71 -20.12
C ALA A 28 -12.55 10.34 -21.15
N LYS A 29 -13.33 9.27 -20.90
CA LYS A 29 -14.44 8.83 -21.76
C LYS A 29 -15.62 9.80 -21.77
N HIS A 30 -15.98 10.38 -20.63
CA HIS A 30 -17.07 11.34 -20.56
C HIS A 30 -16.72 12.65 -21.28
N ASN A 31 -15.47 13.10 -21.19
CA ASN A 31 -14.98 14.34 -21.81
C ASN A 31 -15.88 15.56 -21.54
N GLN A 32 -16.30 15.71 -20.27
CA GLN A 32 -17.15 16.81 -19.82
C GLN A 32 -16.39 17.69 -18.83
N PRO A 33 -16.54 19.03 -18.90
CA PRO A 33 -15.76 19.96 -18.06
C PRO A 33 -16.17 19.95 -16.57
N ASN A 34 -17.31 19.34 -16.24
CA ASN A 34 -17.84 19.26 -14.88
C ASN A 34 -17.59 17.91 -14.19
N VAL A 35 -16.75 17.05 -14.77
CA VAL A 35 -16.39 15.75 -14.20
C VAL A 35 -14.87 15.71 -14.01
N ALA A 36 -14.43 15.32 -12.81
CA ALA A 36 -13.02 15.24 -12.46
C ALA A 36 -12.73 13.95 -11.67
N ALA A 37 -11.48 13.50 -11.72
CA ALA A 37 -10.99 12.32 -11.01
C ALA A 37 -9.90 12.72 -10.00
N ILE A 38 -9.83 11.97 -8.90
CA ILE A 38 -8.73 12.07 -7.93
C ILE A 38 -7.81 10.87 -8.14
N GLY A 39 -6.52 11.15 -8.37
CA GLY A 39 -5.48 10.12 -8.41
C GLY A 39 -4.10 10.72 -8.64
N ASN A 40 -3.12 9.90 -9.03
CA ASN A 40 -1.76 10.37 -9.28
C ASN A 40 -1.63 11.07 -10.64
N LYS A 41 -0.67 12.00 -10.74
CA LYS A 41 -0.38 12.76 -11.95
C LYS A 41 -0.06 11.85 -13.14
N ASP A 42 0.90 10.93 -12.96
CA ASP A 42 1.36 10.05 -14.04
C ASP A 42 0.23 9.17 -14.58
N GLY A 43 -0.68 8.73 -13.69
CA GLY A 43 -1.90 8.02 -14.09
C GLY A 43 -2.78 8.88 -15.00
N GLY A 44 -3.06 10.12 -14.60
CA GLY A 44 -3.84 11.06 -15.40
C GLY A 44 -3.25 11.33 -16.78
N GLU A 45 -1.93 11.47 -16.88
CA GLU A 45 -1.21 11.69 -18.15
C GLU A 45 -1.41 10.53 -19.13
N LEU A 46 -1.41 9.28 -18.64
CA LEU A 46 -1.66 8.10 -19.48
C LEU A 46 -3.06 8.10 -20.10
N TYR A 47 -4.03 8.75 -19.45
CA TYR A 47 -5.40 8.93 -19.96
C TYR A 47 -5.60 10.25 -20.72
N GLY A 48 -4.54 11.04 -20.93
CA GLY A 48 -4.64 12.35 -21.59
C GLY A 48 -5.35 13.42 -20.74
N LEU A 49 -5.43 13.24 -19.43
CA LEU A 49 -6.08 14.19 -18.52
C LEU A 49 -5.12 15.31 -18.09
N GLN A 50 -5.68 16.51 -17.90
CA GLN A 50 -4.97 17.64 -17.34
C GLN A 50 -5.09 17.66 -15.81
N VAL A 51 -3.99 17.98 -15.12
CA VAL A 51 -4.02 18.17 -13.67
C VAL A 51 -4.65 19.52 -13.32
N LEU A 52 -5.64 19.50 -12.43
CA LEU A 52 -6.33 20.69 -11.93
C LEU A 52 -5.73 21.20 -10.61
N GLU A 53 -5.35 20.30 -9.70
CA GLU A 53 -4.83 20.62 -8.38
C GLU A 53 -3.83 19.58 -7.89
N HIS A 54 -2.93 19.97 -6.99
CA HIS A 54 -1.84 19.13 -6.47
C HIS A 54 -1.81 19.06 -4.94
N ASN A 55 -1.24 17.97 -4.40
CA ASN A 55 -0.85 17.86 -2.98
C ASN A 55 -1.95 18.15 -1.95
N PHE A 56 -3.20 17.80 -2.27
CA PHE A 56 -4.38 18.05 -1.43
C PHE A 56 -4.83 16.84 -0.60
N ALA A 57 -4.00 15.78 -0.56
CA ALA A 57 -4.23 14.65 0.35
C ALA A 57 -4.12 15.13 1.81
N ASN A 58 -4.96 14.57 2.68
CA ASN A 58 -4.99 14.92 4.10
C ASN A 58 -3.64 14.68 4.80
N GLN A 59 -2.92 13.63 4.38
CA GLN A 59 -1.60 13.26 4.89
C GLN A 59 -0.55 13.42 3.79
N LYS A 60 0.50 14.17 4.09
CA LYS A 60 1.63 14.36 3.16
C LYS A 60 2.50 13.11 3.02
N GLU A 61 2.67 12.38 4.13
CA GLU A 61 3.49 11.16 4.19
C GLU A 61 2.66 9.90 3.88
N ASN A 62 2.11 9.83 2.67
CA ASN A 62 1.34 8.67 2.21
C ASN A 62 2.22 7.76 1.35
N ILE A 63 2.86 6.78 1.99
CA ILE A 63 3.86 5.91 1.37
C ILE A 63 3.29 4.50 1.21
N THR A 64 3.33 3.98 -0.02
CA THR A 64 3.03 2.57 -0.29
C THR A 64 4.33 1.80 -0.49
N ARG A 65 4.56 0.75 0.31
CA ARG A 65 5.72 -0.14 0.17
C ARG A 65 5.40 -1.31 -0.75
N PHE A 66 6.14 -1.43 -1.85
CA PHE A 66 6.06 -2.56 -2.76
C PHE A 66 7.15 -3.59 -2.48
N ILE A 67 6.88 -4.86 -2.83
CA ILE A 67 7.85 -5.95 -2.84
C ILE A 67 7.86 -6.54 -4.25
N ILE A 68 9.04 -6.60 -4.87
CA ILE A 68 9.23 -7.24 -6.17
C ILE A 68 9.54 -8.70 -5.93
N LEU A 69 8.83 -9.60 -6.63
CA LEU A 69 8.98 -11.04 -6.47
C LEU A 69 9.56 -11.67 -7.74
N ALA A 70 10.46 -12.64 -7.55
CA ALA A 70 11.01 -13.47 -8.62
C ALA A 70 10.79 -14.95 -8.29
N ARG A 71 10.52 -15.76 -9.31
CA ARG A 71 10.37 -17.22 -9.14
C ARG A 71 11.69 -17.91 -8.81
N LYS A 72 12.78 -17.43 -9.40
CA LYS A 72 14.14 -17.91 -9.11
C LYS A 72 14.80 -16.94 -8.15
N ALA A 73 15.60 -17.48 -7.24
CA ALA A 73 16.43 -16.66 -6.37
C ALA A 73 17.34 -15.77 -7.20
N VAL A 74 17.50 -14.53 -6.76
CA VAL A 74 18.47 -13.58 -7.31
C VAL A 74 19.61 -13.53 -6.31
N GLU A 75 20.82 -13.77 -6.80
CA GLU A 75 22.04 -13.60 -6.01
C GLU A 75 22.17 -12.12 -5.63
N VAL A 76 22.27 -11.85 -4.33
CA VAL A 76 22.50 -10.51 -3.79
C VAL A 76 23.81 -10.57 -3.03
N SER A 77 24.73 -9.65 -3.32
CA SER A 77 26.01 -9.57 -2.61
C SER A 77 25.79 -9.32 -1.13
N ASP A 78 26.54 -10.01 -0.28
CA ASP A 78 26.56 -9.81 1.18
C ASP A 78 26.98 -8.39 1.61
N GLN A 79 27.57 -7.61 0.68
CA GLN A 79 27.94 -6.21 0.92
C GLN A 79 26.73 -5.26 0.90
N ILE A 80 25.57 -5.71 0.39
CA ILE A 80 24.36 -4.91 0.29
C ILE A 80 23.52 -5.13 1.55
N PRO A 81 23.22 -4.07 2.33
CA PRO A 81 22.30 -4.18 3.45
C PRO A 81 20.94 -4.73 3.00
N ALA A 82 20.60 -5.93 3.44
CA ALA A 82 19.39 -6.64 3.05
C ALA A 82 18.38 -6.68 4.19
N LYS A 83 17.09 -6.79 3.82
CA LYS A 83 16.02 -7.15 4.75
C LYS A 83 15.52 -8.55 4.40
N THR A 84 15.47 -9.42 5.39
CA THR A 84 14.90 -10.77 5.24
C THR A 84 13.44 -10.76 5.69
N THR A 85 12.56 -11.34 4.87
CA THR A 85 11.15 -11.57 5.24
C THR A 85 10.94 -13.06 5.39
N ILE A 86 10.41 -13.47 6.55
CA ILE A 86 10.18 -14.88 6.88
C ILE A 86 8.69 -15.07 7.12
N LEU A 87 8.11 -16.12 6.53
CA LEU A 87 6.81 -16.64 6.93
C LEU A 87 7.06 -17.84 7.85
N MET A 88 6.49 -17.80 9.05
CA MET A 88 6.65 -18.88 10.02
C MET A 88 5.33 -19.23 10.68
N LYS A 89 5.21 -20.48 11.11
CA LYS A 89 4.12 -20.96 11.96
C LYS A 89 4.70 -21.25 13.35
N THR A 90 4.03 -20.77 14.39
CA THR A 90 4.34 -21.11 15.78
C THR A 90 3.45 -22.26 16.25
N GLY A 91 3.86 -22.93 17.32
CA GLY A 91 2.99 -23.88 18.02
C GLY A 91 1.79 -23.19 18.68
N GLN A 92 0.83 -23.98 19.13
CA GLN A 92 -0.44 -23.52 19.72
C GLN A 92 -0.39 -23.48 21.26
N GLN A 93 0.78 -23.20 21.82
CA GLN A 93 0.97 -23.02 23.26
C GLN A 93 1.18 -21.54 23.61
N ALA A 94 0.84 -21.16 24.84
CA ALA A 94 1.18 -19.85 25.36
C ALA A 94 2.70 -19.64 25.29
N GLY A 95 3.11 -18.44 24.84
CA GLY A 95 4.53 -18.10 24.70
C GLY A 95 5.20 -18.52 23.39
N ALA A 96 4.54 -19.30 22.52
CA ALA A 96 5.18 -19.83 21.30
C ALA A 96 5.79 -18.75 20.39
N LEU A 97 5.13 -17.59 20.24
CA LEU A 97 5.70 -16.45 19.51
C LEU A 97 6.84 -15.79 20.29
N VAL A 98 6.71 -15.65 21.61
CA VAL A 98 7.76 -15.05 22.45
C VAL A 98 9.06 -15.85 22.31
N ASP A 99 8.97 -17.18 22.40
CA ASP A 99 10.13 -18.07 22.24
C ASP A 99 10.82 -17.87 20.88
N ALA A 100 10.04 -17.73 19.81
CA ALA A 100 10.58 -17.44 18.49
C ALA A 100 11.28 -16.06 18.41
N LEU A 101 10.67 -15.02 18.98
CA LEU A 101 11.24 -13.67 18.96
C LEU A 101 12.48 -13.56 19.85
N LEU A 102 12.57 -14.34 20.93
CA LEU A 102 13.75 -14.40 21.79
C LEU A 102 14.99 -14.88 21.04
N ILE A 103 14.84 -15.78 20.06
CA ILE A 103 15.96 -16.21 19.21
C ILE A 103 16.53 -15.00 18.44
N LEU A 104 15.68 -14.20 17.79
CA LEU A 104 16.12 -13.02 17.06
C LEU A 104 16.82 -12.00 17.98
N ARG A 105 16.28 -11.79 19.18
CA ARG A 105 16.89 -10.93 20.19
C ARG A 105 18.26 -11.44 20.62
N ASN A 106 18.41 -12.73 20.88
CA ASN A 106 19.67 -13.32 21.35
C ASN A 106 20.78 -13.32 20.27
N HIS A 107 20.40 -13.07 19.01
CA HIS A 107 21.32 -12.87 17.89
C HIS A 107 21.44 -11.40 17.45
N ASP A 108 20.93 -10.45 18.26
CA ASP A 108 20.94 -9.01 17.95
C ASP A 108 20.30 -8.63 16.61
N ILE A 109 19.31 -9.40 16.16
CA ILE A 109 18.61 -9.17 14.89
C ILE A 109 17.43 -8.20 15.11
N VAL A 110 17.53 -7.02 14.49
CA VAL A 110 16.48 -5.99 14.57
C VAL A 110 15.31 -6.33 13.63
N MET A 111 14.11 -6.48 14.21
CA MET A 111 12.87 -6.61 13.44
C MET A 111 12.28 -5.25 13.07
N THR A 112 11.75 -5.14 11.85
CA THR A 112 11.09 -3.91 11.36
C THR A 112 9.61 -4.09 11.03
N LYS A 113 9.10 -5.33 11.08
CA LYS A 113 7.70 -5.67 10.82
C LYS A 113 7.39 -7.03 11.42
N LEU A 114 6.27 -7.14 12.12
CA LEU A 114 5.72 -8.40 12.63
C LEU A 114 4.19 -8.34 12.45
N GLU A 115 3.63 -9.32 11.75
CA GLU A 115 2.19 -9.44 11.56
C GLU A 115 1.76 -10.89 11.78
N SER A 116 0.78 -11.11 12.66
CA SER A 116 0.10 -12.40 12.78
C SER A 116 -1.02 -12.49 11.75
N ARG A 117 -1.17 -13.67 11.14
CA ARG A 117 -2.28 -13.98 10.24
C ARG A 117 -2.83 -15.36 10.59
N PRO A 118 -4.16 -15.54 10.70
CA PRO A 118 -4.75 -16.86 10.86
C PRO A 118 -4.48 -17.69 9.60
N ILE A 119 -4.20 -18.98 9.78
CA ILE A 119 -4.04 -19.90 8.66
C ILE A 119 -5.45 -20.29 8.18
N HIS A 120 -5.74 -20.04 6.90
CA HIS A 120 -7.03 -20.40 6.33
C HIS A 120 -7.26 -21.90 6.42
N GLY A 121 -8.41 -22.31 6.97
CA GLY A 121 -8.75 -23.72 7.21
C GLY A 121 -8.11 -24.35 8.45
N ASN A 122 -7.27 -23.62 9.19
CA ASN A 122 -6.70 -24.10 10.45
C ASN A 122 -6.60 -22.96 11.47
N PRO A 123 -7.71 -22.62 12.15
CA PRO A 123 -7.77 -21.46 13.03
C PRO A 123 -7.01 -21.66 14.35
N TRP A 124 -6.55 -22.89 14.62
CA TRP A 124 -5.95 -23.34 15.87
C TRP A 124 -4.81 -24.31 15.58
#